data_AF-A0AAE4AWN8-F1
#
_entry.id   AF-A0AAE4AWN8-F1
#
_cell.length_a   1.000
_cell.length_b   1.000
_cell.length_c   1.000
_cell.angle_alpha   90.00
_cell.angle_beta   90.00
_cell.angle_gamma   90.00
#
_symmetry.space_group_name_H-M   'P 1'
#
loop_
_entity.id
_entity.type
_entity.pdbx_description
1 polymer ?
#
loop_
_entity_poly.entity_id
_entity_poly.type
_entity_poly.pdbx_seq_one_letter_code
_entity_poly.pdbx_strand_id
1 'polypeptide(L)'
;MTVDHDTLTTLLGDLYEECDGGRPYVDPEYAGLLLDVVTATLDPAELAGYPTTLRAFVQFHHDDLAEMIRDYGPDSAFAKHVWPYQLVRTPHAIALCERLTVKPIDLTYYWNENFESDTPIDDLACAWGRG
;
A
#
# COMPACT_ATOMS: atom_id res chain seq x y z
N MET A 1 2.77 23.07 -1.31
CA MET A 1 3.45 22.05 -2.15
C MET A 1 2.47 20.91 -2.21
N THR A 2 1.82 20.70 -3.35
CA THR A 2 0.90 19.58 -3.54
C THR A 2 1.78 18.34 -3.74
N VAL A 3 1.56 17.31 -2.94
CA VAL A 3 2.25 16.03 -3.12
C VAL A 3 1.64 15.35 -4.34
N ASP A 4 2.44 15.08 -5.37
CA ASP A 4 2.00 14.39 -6.58
C ASP A 4 2.25 12.88 -6.53
N HIS A 5 1.63 12.15 -7.46
CA HIS A 5 1.72 10.69 -7.53
C HIS A 5 3.14 10.19 -7.75
N ASP A 6 3.95 10.90 -8.53
CA ASP A 6 5.35 10.52 -8.79
C ASP A 6 6.19 10.57 -7.51
N THR A 7 5.98 11.61 -6.71
CA THR A 7 6.65 11.78 -5.42
C THR A 7 6.25 10.67 -4.45
N LEU A 8 4.95 10.34 -4.37
CA LEU A 8 4.47 9.25 -3.51
C LEU A 8 4.95 7.89 -3.98
N THR A 9 4.92 7.63 -5.28
CA THR A 9 5.40 6.37 -5.87
C THR A 9 6.87 6.14 -5.52
N THR A 10 7.70 7.18 -5.68
CA THR A 10 9.12 7.12 -5.35
C THR A 10 9.32 6.84 -3.86
N LEU A 11 8.62 7.58 -2.99
CA LEU A 11 8.72 7.39 -1.55
C LEU A 11 8.28 5.98 -1.12
N LEU A 12 7.16 5.48 -1.65
CA LEU A 12 6.66 4.15 -1.33
C LEU A 12 7.66 3.08 -1.76
N GLY A 13 8.30 3.23 -2.93
CA GLY A 13 9.37 2.35 -3.39
C GLY A 13 10.54 2.30 -2.40
N ASP A 14 11.01 3.46 -1.94
CA ASP A 14 12.12 3.54 -0.97
C ASP A 14 11.74 2.90 0.38
N LEU A 15 10.54 3.21 0.90
CA LEU A 15 10.04 2.65 2.15
C LEU A 15 9.81 1.13 2.08
N TYR A 16 9.39 0.63 0.93
CA TYR A 16 9.19 -0.79 0.70
C TYR A 16 10.51 -1.56 0.63
N GLU A 17 11.54 -0.95 0.03
CA GLU A 17 12.91 -1.46 0.07
C GLU A 17 13.49 -1.47 1.50
N GLU A 18 13.18 -0.45 2.32
CA GLU A 18 13.54 -0.42 3.75
C GLU A 18 12.92 -1.58 4.55
N CYS A 19 11.82 -2.17 4.07
CA CYS A 19 11.14 -3.33 4.64
C CYS A 19 11.53 -4.64 3.94
N ASP A 20 12.68 -4.68 3.27
CA ASP A 20 13.22 -5.84 2.51
C ASP A 20 12.35 -6.30 1.33
N GLY A 21 11.44 -5.45 0.83
CA GLY A 21 10.57 -5.79 -0.30
C GLY A 21 11.20 -5.65 -1.69
N GLY A 22 12.40 -5.06 -1.77
CA GLY A 22 13.05 -4.75 -3.03
C GLY A 22 12.32 -3.69 -3.85
N ARG A 23 12.52 -3.68 -5.18
CA ARG A 23 11.89 -2.73 -6.12
C ARG A 23 11.11 -3.46 -7.21
N PRO A 24 9.92 -4.01 -6.90
CA PRO A 24 9.10 -4.67 -7.89
C PRO A 24 8.61 -3.66 -8.94
N TYR A 25 8.55 -4.09 -10.20
CA TYR A 25 7.89 -3.32 -11.24
C TYR A 25 6.38 -3.32 -11.00
N VAL A 26 5.78 -2.14 -10.99
CA VAL A 26 4.34 -1.94 -10.94
C VAL A 26 3.92 -1.23 -12.21
N ASP A 27 2.86 -1.71 -12.85
CA ASP A 27 2.28 -1.02 -13.99
C ASP A 27 1.87 0.42 -13.59
N PRO A 28 2.28 1.46 -14.33
CA PRO A 28 2.02 2.85 -13.95
C PRO A 28 0.54 3.23 -13.88
N GLU A 29 -0.31 2.65 -14.73
CA GLU A 29 -1.76 2.90 -14.70
C GLU A 29 -2.36 2.31 -13.43
N TYR A 30 -1.99 1.07 -13.11
CA TYR A 30 -2.39 0.44 -11.86
C TYR A 30 -1.87 1.17 -10.61
N ALA A 31 -0.61 1.60 -10.62
CA ALA A 31 -0.03 2.41 -9.54
C ALA A 31 -0.80 3.73 -9.34
N GLY A 32 -1.18 4.39 -10.43
CA GLY A 32 -2.00 5.59 -10.41
C GLY A 32 -3.34 5.37 -9.72
N LEU A 33 -4.06 4.31 -10.10
CA LEU A 33 -5.35 3.96 -9.48
C LEU A 33 -5.25 3.65 -7.99
N LEU A 34 -4.19 2.95 -7.55
CA LEU A 34 -3.97 2.70 -6.13
C LEU A 34 -3.72 4.01 -5.36
N LEU A 35 -2.99 4.95 -5.94
CA LEU A 35 -2.76 6.26 -5.34
C LEU A 35 -4.01 7.15 -5.36
N ASP A 36 -4.85 7.06 -6.39
CA ASP A 36 -6.14 7.75 -6.42
C ASP A 36 -7.02 7.29 -5.25
N VAL A 37 -7.13 5.98 -5.02
CA VAL A 37 -7.87 5.42 -3.87
C VAL A 37 -7.29 5.90 -2.54
N VAL A 38 -5.97 5.83 -2.36
CA VAL A 38 -5.30 6.27 -1.13
C VAL A 38 -5.52 7.76 -0.89
N THR A 39 -5.30 8.58 -1.92
CA THR A 39 -5.33 10.05 -1.80
C THR A 39 -6.75 10.57 -1.63
N ALA A 40 -7.77 9.88 -2.16
CA ALA A 40 -9.16 10.21 -1.93
C ALA A 40 -9.58 10.11 -0.44
N THR A 41 -8.89 9.28 0.36
CA THR A 41 -9.13 9.17 1.82
C THR A 41 -8.51 10.32 2.64
N LEU A 42 -7.72 11.19 2.00
CA LEU A 42 -6.95 12.25 2.65
C LEU A 42 -7.60 13.61 2.40
N ASP A 43 -7.73 14.41 3.47
CA ASP A 43 -8.00 15.84 3.30
C ASP A 43 -6.75 16.59 2.78
N PRO A 44 -6.89 17.84 2.30
CA PRO A 44 -5.75 18.59 1.75
C PRO A 44 -4.58 18.81 2.73
N ALA A 45 -4.84 18.91 4.03
CA ALA A 45 -3.79 19.07 5.04
C ALA A 45 -3.10 17.74 5.32
N GLU A 46 -3.86 16.65 5.40
CA GLU A 46 -3.33 15.29 5.52
C GLU A 46 -2.46 14.94 4.30
N LEU A 47 -2.93 15.24 3.08
CA LEU A 47 -2.18 14.98 1.85
C LEU A 47 -0.83 15.71 1.83
N ALA A 48 -0.80 16.97 2.28
CA ALA A 48 0.44 17.73 2.37
C ALA A 48 1.43 17.15 3.40
N GLY A 49 0.93 16.53 4.47
CA GLY A 49 1.72 15.88 5.51
C GLY A 49 2.01 14.40 5.26
N TYR A 50 1.36 13.78 4.26
CA TYR A 50 1.31 12.34 4.08
C TYR A 50 2.69 11.66 3.94
N PRO A 51 3.68 12.25 3.25
CA PRO A 51 5.05 11.69 3.24
C PRO A 51 5.69 11.53 4.63
N THR A 52 5.33 12.39 5.59
CA THR A 52 5.82 12.28 6.97
C THR A 52 5.07 11.18 7.71
N THR A 53 3.76 11.10 7.50
CA THR A 53 2.90 10.03 8.05
C THR A 53 3.37 8.65 7.61
N LEU A 54 3.65 8.44 6.32
CA LEU A 54 4.12 7.16 5.79
C LEU A 54 5.45 6.73 6.41
N ARG A 55 6.41 7.65 6.56
CA ARG A 55 7.69 7.36 7.23
C ARG A 55 7.48 6.98 8.69
N ALA A 56 6.64 7.71 9.41
CA ALA A 56 6.34 7.40 10.80
C ALA A 56 5.62 6.05 10.95
N PHE A 57 4.70 5.73 10.04
CA PHE A 57 4.01 4.45 10.01
C PHE A 57 4.99 3.30 9.79
N VAL A 58 5.84 3.38 8.76
CA VAL A 58 6.86 2.35 8.49
C VAL A 58 7.83 2.21 9.65
N GLN A 59 8.28 3.31 10.26
CA GLN A 59 9.15 3.24 11.43
C GLN A 59 8.50 2.51 12.60
N PHE A 60 7.20 2.75 12.83
CA PHE A 60 6.47 2.14 13.95
C PHE A 60 6.10 0.67 13.69
N HIS A 61 5.81 0.32 12.43
CA HIS A 61 5.35 -1.00 11.99
C HIS A 61 6.40 -1.78 11.19
N HIS A 62 7.68 -1.44 11.33
CA HIS A 62 8.75 -1.98 10.48
C HIS A 62 8.79 -3.50 10.51
N ASP A 63 8.81 -4.09 11.71
CA ASP A 63 8.86 -5.54 11.89
C ASP A 63 7.63 -6.25 11.29
N ASP A 64 6.42 -5.70 11.53
CA ASP A 64 5.16 -6.24 11.01
C ASP A 64 5.15 -6.21 9.46
N LEU A 65 5.57 -5.09 8.87
CA LEU A 65 5.63 -4.92 7.41
C LEU A 65 6.68 -5.85 6.79
N ALA A 66 7.85 -5.97 7.40
CA ALA A 66 8.92 -6.84 6.94
C ALA A 66 8.53 -8.32 7.03
N GLU A 67 7.77 -8.72 8.05
CA GLU A 67 7.20 -10.07 8.15
C GLU A 67 6.16 -10.32 7.04
N MET A 68 5.20 -9.42 6.87
CA MET A 68 4.18 -9.53 5.80
C MET A 68 4.82 -9.62 4.40
N ILE A 69 5.82 -8.78 4.12
CA ILE A 69 6.53 -8.76 2.83
C ILE A 69 7.33 -10.04 2.63
N ARG A 70 7.97 -10.58 3.68
CA ARG A 70 8.69 -11.85 3.58
C ARG A 70 7.75 -13.02 3.26
N ASP A 71 6.59 -13.04 3.91
CA ASP A 71 5.66 -14.16 3.82
C ASP A 71 4.79 -14.14 2.55
N TYR A 72 4.46 -12.95 2.03
CA TYR A 72 3.53 -12.78 0.90
C TYR A 72 4.05 -11.89 -0.24
N GLY A 73 5.21 -11.27 -0.08
CA GLY A 73 5.79 -10.34 -1.04
C GLY A 73 6.46 -10.99 -2.25
N PRO A 74 7.27 -10.22 -3.01
CA PRO A 74 7.79 -10.60 -4.33
C PRO A 74 8.68 -11.84 -4.35
N ASP A 75 9.33 -12.15 -3.23
CA ASP A 75 10.22 -13.32 -3.09
C ASP A 75 9.56 -14.50 -2.34
N SER A 76 8.29 -14.34 -1.95
CA SER A 76 7.56 -15.37 -1.21
C SER A 76 7.19 -16.59 -2.08
N ALA A 77 6.74 -17.67 -1.44
CA ALA A 77 6.20 -18.83 -2.14
C ALA A 77 4.95 -18.48 -2.98
N PHE A 78 4.22 -17.43 -2.61
CA PHE A 78 3.02 -16.94 -3.31
C PHE A 78 3.36 -16.12 -4.57
N ALA A 79 4.61 -15.67 -4.72
CA ALA A 79 5.02 -14.80 -5.82
C ALA A 79 4.80 -15.40 -7.23
N LYS A 80 4.75 -16.73 -7.34
CA LYS A 80 4.56 -17.45 -8.62
C LYS A 80 3.13 -17.37 -9.17
N HIS A 81 2.16 -16.93 -8.37
CA HIS A 81 0.75 -16.86 -8.77
C HIS A 81 0.33 -15.42 -9.00
N VAL A 82 -0.57 -15.16 -9.94
CA VAL A 82 -1.13 -13.80 -10.11
C VAL A 82 -1.93 -13.40 -8.87
N TRP A 83 -2.54 -14.37 -8.18
CA TRP A 83 -3.34 -14.24 -6.97
C TRP A 83 -3.13 -15.45 -6.06
N PRO A 84 -3.30 -15.33 -4.73
CA PRO A 84 -3.67 -14.15 -3.93
C PRO A 84 -2.48 -13.21 -3.60
N TYR A 85 -2.73 -12.14 -2.84
CA TYR A 85 -1.73 -11.22 -2.25
C TYR A 85 -0.96 -10.33 -3.24
N GLN A 86 -1.51 -10.05 -4.42
CA GLN A 86 -0.86 -9.19 -5.41
C GLN A 86 -0.51 -7.79 -4.88
N LEU A 87 -1.30 -7.22 -3.97
CA LEU A 87 -1.03 -5.89 -3.42
C LEU A 87 0.23 -5.88 -2.55
N VAL A 88 0.47 -6.94 -1.76
CA VAL A 88 1.65 -7.05 -0.89
C VAL A 88 2.93 -6.96 -1.70
N ARG A 89 2.91 -7.38 -2.98
CA ARG A 89 4.05 -7.34 -3.90
C ARG A 89 4.26 -5.99 -4.57
N THR A 90 3.55 -4.96 -4.14
CA THR A 90 3.69 -3.60 -4.65
C THR A 90 4.10 -2.66 -3.52
N PRO A 91 4.85 -1.59 -3.79
CA PRO A 91 5.21 -0.61 -2.76
C PRO A 91 3.98 0.10 -2.17
N HIS A 92 2.89 0.16 -2.94
CA HIS A 92 1.60 0.73 -2.53
C HIS A 92 0.96 -0.01 -1.36
N ALA A 93 1.39 -1.26 -1.08
CA ALA A 93 0.97 -2.00 0.12
C ALA A 93 1.15 -1.18 1.40
N ILE A 94 2.22 -0.38 1.50
CA ILE A 94 2.49 0.44 2.69
C ILE A 94 1.38 1.46 2.93
N ALA A 95 1.05 2.25 1.91
CA ALA A 95 0.00 3.24 1.99
C ALA A 95 -1.36 2.58 2.28
N LEU A 96 -1.65 1.46 1.62
CA LEU A 96 -2.91 0.74 1.83
C LEU A 96 -3.00 0.14 3.24
N CYS A 97 -1.92 -0.42 3.80
CA CYS A 97 -1.89 -0.91 5.19
C CYS A 97 -2.09 0.23 6.20
N GLU A 98 -1.48 1.38 5.94
CA GLU A 98 -1.66 2.56 6.77
C GLU A 98 -3.13 3.03 6.72
N ARG A 99 -3.72 3.14 5.54
CA ARG A 99 -5.15 3.48 5.36
C ARG A 99 -6.08 2.44 6.00
N LEU A 100 -5.81 1.15 5.85
CA LEU A 100 -6.55 0.06 6.52
C LEU A 100 -6.51 0.21 8.05
N THR A 101 -5.39 0.72 8.58
CA THR A 101 -5.20 0.90 10.02
C THR A 101 -5.96 2.12 10.55
N VAL A 102 -5.98 3.23 9.81
CA VAL A 102 -6.50 4.51 10.32
C VAL A 102 -7.90 4.89 9.82
N LYS A 103 -8.23 4.54 8.57
CA LYS A 103 -9.49 4.89 7.90
C LYS A 103 -10.01 3.73 7.03
N PRO A 104 -10.26 2.52 7.60
CA PRO A 104 -10.65 1.35 6.81
C PRO A 104 -11.98 1.55 6.06
N ILE A 105 -12.96 2.23 6.68
CA ILE A 105 -14.28 2.46 6.05
C ILE A 105 -14.14 3.35 4.81
N ASP A 106 -13.39 4.45 4.91
CA ASP A 106 -13.16 5.35 3.77
C ASP A 106 -12.37 4.64 2.68
N LEU A 107 -11.36 3.84 3.06
CA LEU A 107 -10.58 3.08 2.10
C LEU A 107 -11.47 2.10 1.32
N THR A 108 -12.33 1.34 1.98
CA THR A 108 -13.28 0.43 1.31
C THR A 108 -14.24 1.21 0.41
N TYR A 109 -14.75 2.36 0.85
CA TYR A 109 -15.62 3.20 0.02
C TYR A 109 -14.93 3.60 -1.30
N TYR A 110 -13.74 4.19 -1.23
CA TYR A 110 -13.01 4.64 -2.43
C TYR A 110 -12.47 3.48 -3.25
N TRP A 111 -12.12 2.36 -2.63
CA TRP A 111 -11.77 1.13 -3.33
C TRP A 111 -12.91 0.70 -4.27
N ASN A 112 -14.14 0.66 -3.77
CA ASN A 112 -15.31 0.22 -4.52
C ASN A 112 -15.73 1.18 -5.64
N GLU A 113 -15.30 2.45 -5.57
CA GLU A 113 -15.48 3.40 -6.67
C GLU A 113 -14.48 3.19 -7.82
N ASN A 114 -13.32 2.57 -7.55
CA ASN A 114 -12.22 2.44 -8.52
C ASN A 114 -11.97 1.00 -8.99
N PHE A 115 -12.39 0.00 -8.21
CA PHE A 115 -12.16 -1.41 -8.51
C PHE A 115 -13.46 -2.23 -8.41
N GLU A 116 -13.61 -3.20 -9.30
CA GLU A 116 -14.81 -4.07 -9.35
C GLU A 116 -14.79 -5.20 -8.31
N SER A 117 -13.65 -5.45 -7.67
CA SER A 117 -13.45 -6.57 -6.74
C SER A 117 -12.72 -6.14 -5.48
N ASP A 118 -13.23 -6.59 -4.34
CA ASP A 118 -12.69 -6.34 -3.00
C ASP A 118 -11.63 -7.38 -2.60
N THR A 119 -11.54 -8.48 -3.35
CA THR A 119 -10.60 -9.57 -3.05
C THR A 119 -9.15 -9.09 -2.87
N PRO A 120 -8.61 -8.11 -3.64
CA PRO A 120 -7.27 -7.59 -3.38
C PRO A 120 -7.10 -6.97 -2.00
N ILE A 121 -8.06 -6.14 -1.60
CA ILE A 121 -7.95 -5.39 -0.36
C ILE A 121 -8.23 -6.29 0.84
N ASP A 122 -9.11 -7.28 0.68
CA ASP A 122 -9.36 -8.33 1.67
C ASP A 122 -8.11 -9.22 1.88
N ASP A 123 -7.46 -9.65 0.79
CA ASP A 123 -6.21 -10.42 0.86
C ASP A 123 -5.11 -9.61 1.57
N LEU A 124 -4.99 -8.32 1.27
CA LEU A 124 -4.04 -7.43 1.94
C LEU A 124 -4.38 -7.27 3.42
N ALA A 125 -5.65 -7.06 3.76
CA ALA A 125 -6.10 -6.96 5.15
C ALA A 125 -5.79 -8.24 5.93
N CYS A 126 -6.01 -9.41 5.33
CA CYS A 126 -5.66 -10.71 5.90
C CYS A 126 -4.14 -10.82 6.14
N ALA A 127 -3.31 -10.51 5.14
CA ALA A 127 -1.85 -10.54 5.26
C ALA A 127 -1.32 -9.53 6.31
N TRP A 128 -1.99 -8.38 6.45
CA TRP A 128 -1.66 -7.35 7.44
C TRP A 128 -2.13 -7.69 8.87
N GLY A 129 -2.87 -8.78 9.07
CA GLY A 129 -3.43 -9.14 10.38
C GLY A 129 -4.67 -8.34 10.78
N ARG A 130 -5.40 -7.82 9.79
CA ARG A 130 -6.69 -7.11 9.92
C ARG A 130 -7.89 -7.89 9.37
N GLY A 131 -7.67 -9.12 8.88
CA GLY A 131 -8.71 -10.05 8.39
C GLY A 131 -9.28 -10.98 9.45
#